data_AF-A0A089I2J7-F1
#
_entry.id   AF-A0A089I2J7-F1
#
_cell.length_a   1.000
_cell.length_b   1.000
_cell.length_c   1.000
_cell.angle_alpha   90.00
_cell.angle_beta   90.00
_cell.angle_gamma   90.00
#
_symmetry.space_group_name_H-M   'P 1'
#
loop_
_entity.id
_entity.type
_entity.pdbx_description
1 polymer ?
#
loop_
_entity_poly.entity_id
_entity_poly.type
_entity_poly.pdbx_seq_one_letter_code
_entity_poly.pdbx_strand_id
1 'polypeptide(L)'
;MDFADKLQGYRKQRGMSQENLAEVIGVSRQAVSKWESGQSYPEMDKMIALSKFFGVSMDHMVKEVSGNQETVPPLDAGNFHADVTAKYHYEYKSKRTLLGIPLVHINVGRGIYVAKGVLAIGNIAVGGLSVGILSLGGLCFGALAGGMISIAGLALGLLLAIGGLAAGIIAIGGLAVGIFAIGGLSIGMFSLGGCAVASRIAIGGYASGHIAIGDVAKGAYTILVEQDHFSSIQAEQVRGLINQEYPRLWKPVAEGIIAIFE
;
A
#
# COMPACT_ATOMS: atom_id res chain seq x y z
N MET A 1 32.56 39.19 1.01
CA MET A 1 31.91 38.11 0.23
C MET A 1 30.43 38.26 0.43
N ASP A 2 29.71 38.48 -0.66
CA ASP A 2 28.25 38.64 -0.66
C ASP A 2 27.56 37.27 -0.44
N PHE A 3 26.29 37.28 -0.08
CA PHE A 3 25.48 36.08 0.13
C PHE A 3 25.55 35.11 -1.08
N ALA A 4 25.49 35.66 -2.30
CA ALA A 4 25.55 34.89 -3.54
C ALA A 4 26.85 34.07 -3.67
N ASP A 5 28.00 34.68 -3.34
CA ASP A 5 29.30 34.02 -3.39
C ASP A 5 29.41 32.92 -2.34
N LYS A 6 28.91 33.17 -1.13
CA LYS A 6 28.92 32.20 -0.03
C LYS A 6 28.06 30.99 -0.37
N LEU A 7 26.85 31.23 -0.89
CA LEU A 7 25.93 30.17 -1.29
C LEU A 7 26.55 29.28 -2.37
N GLN A 8 27.14 29.90 -3.40
CA GLN A 8 27.81 29.17 -4.47
C GLN A 8 29.03 28.38 -3.93
N GLY A 9 29.79 28.98 -3.01
CA GLY A 9 30.92 28.34 -2.33
C GLY A 9 30.51 27.08 -1.59
N TYR A 10 29.48 27.15 -0.73
CA TYR A 10 28.97 26.00 0.00
C TYR A 10 28.46 24.89 -0.92
N ARG A 11 27.76 25.26 -2.00
CA ARG A 11 27.30 24.28 -3.01
C ARG A 11 28.47 23.54 -3.66
N LYS A 12 29.50 24.28 -4.09
CA LYS A 12 30.70 23.73 -4.74
C LYS A 12 31.52 22.85 -3.80
N GLN A 13 31.67 23.25 -2.53
CA GLN A 13 32.38 22.46 -1.51
C GLN A 13 31.74 21.08 -1.29
N ARG A 14 30.42 20.96 -1.48
CA ARG A 14 29.69 19.70 -1.41
C ARG A 14 29.54 18.99 -2.77
N GLY A 15 30.19 19.47 -3.83
CA GLY A 15 30.15 18.86 -5.16
C GLY A 15 28.78 18.87 -5.85
N MET A 16 27.88 19.78 -5.44
CA MET A 16 26.49 19.77 -5.91
C MET A 16 26.31 20.60 -7.19
N SER A 17 25.41 20.17 -8.07
CA SER A 17 24.89 21.00 -9.16
C SER A 17 23.83 21.99 -8.63
N GLN A 18 23.53 23.06 -9.38
CA GLN A 18 22.43 23.98 -9.05
C GLN A 18 21.07 23.25 -9.03
N GLU A 19 20.90 22.24 -9.89
CA GLU A 19 19.70 21.40 -9.94
C GLU A 19 19.54 20.62 -8.65
N ASN A 20 20.62 19.96 -8.19
CA ASN A 20 20.60 19.16 -6.97
C ASN A 20 20.29 20.03 -5.74
N LEU A 21 20.84 21.25 -5.68
CA LEU A 21 20.53 22.18 -4.60
C LEU A 21 19.06 22.63 -4.66
N ALA A 22 18.53 22.86 -5.86
CA ALA A 22 17.14 23.27 -6.06
C ALA A 22 16.16 22.18 -5.60
N GLU A 23 16.45 20.93 -5.94
CA GLU A 23 15.67 19.76 -5.52
C GLU A 23 15.64 19.62 -3.98
N VAL A 24 16.81 19.71 -3.32
CA VAL A 24 16.90 19.61 -1.86
C VAL A 24 16.14 20.73 -1.15
N ILE A 25 16.19 21.94 -1.68
CA ILE A 25 15.54 23.12 -1.08
C ILE A 25 14.07 23.26 -1.51
N GLY A 26 13.62 22.44 -2.46
CA GLY A 26 12.25 22.45 -3.00
C GLY A 26 11.93 23.75 -3.74
N VAL A 27 12.81 24.16 -4.64
CA VAL A 27 12.66 25.34 -5.53
C VAL A 27 13.07 24.99 -6.96
N SER A 28 12.82 25.88 -7.91
CA SER A 28 13.29 25.69 -9.28
C SER A 28 14.79 25.97 -9.39
N ARG A 29 15.47 25.29 -10.31
CA ARG A 29 16.88 25.57 -10.65
C ARG A 29 17.12 27.05 -11.00
N GLN A 30 16.14 27.68 -11.66
CA GLN A 30 16.18 29.10 -12.00
C GLN A 30 16.23 30.00 -10.75
N ALA A 31 15.53 29.64 -9.68
CA ALA A 31 15.57 30.39 -8.41
C ALA A 31 16.98 30.33 -7.80
N VAL A 32 17.58 29.14 -7.73
CA VAL A 32 18.96 28.98 -7.23
C VAL A 32 19.95 29.75 -8.09
N SER A 33 19.81 29.73 -9.41
CA SER A 33 20.65 30.52 -10.34
C SER A 33 20.56 32.02 -10.07
N LYS A 34 19.35 32.55 -9.82
CA LYS A 34 19.15 33.97 -9.47
C LYS A 34 19.77 34.33 -8.13
N TRP A 35 19.72 33.44 -7.14
CA TRP A 35 20.36 33.64 -5.84
C TRP A 35 21.90 33.65 -5.94
N GLU A 36 22.48 32.71 -6.68
CA GLU A 36 23.93 32.62 -6.89
C GLU A 36 24.49 33.72 -7.79
N SER A 37 23.64 34.41 -8.55
CA SER A 37 24.02 35.56 -9.39
C SER A 37 23.67 36.91 -8.76
N GLY A 38 23.17 36.93 -7.52
CA GLY A 38 22.79 38.15 -6.81
C GLY A 38 21.55 38.88 -7.38
N GLN A 39 20.82 38.27 -8.32
CA GLN A 39 19.65 38.86 -8.96
C GLN A 39 18.42 38.87 -8.05
N SER A 40 18.36 37.97 -7.07
CA SER A 40 17.29 37.93 -6.08
C SER A 40 17.77 37.28 -4.78
N TYR A 41 17.05 37.49 -3.69
CA TYR A 41 17.28 36.81 -2.42
C TYR A 41 16.25 35.70 -2.19
N PRO A 42 16.61 34.63 -1.45
CA PRO A 42 15.64 33.63 -1.02
C PRO A 42 14.65 34.24 -0.01
N GLU A 43 13.40 33.80 -0.07
CA GLU A 43 12.40 34.10 0.97
C GLU A 43 12.81 33.49 2.32
N MET A 44 12.24 34.00 3.41
CA MET A 44 12.61 33.60 4.78
C MET A 44 12.60 32.08 4.98
N ASP A 45 11.57 31.38 4.51
CA ASP A 45 11.47 29.92 4.64
C ASP A 45 12.58 29.18 3.90
N LYS A 46 12.99 29.71 2.74
CA LYS A 46 14.09 29.15 1.93
C LYS A 46 15.46 29.49 2.53
N MET A 47 15.60 30.66 3.13
CA MET A 47 16.79 31.06 3.86
C MET A 47 17.03 30.17 5.09
N ILE A 48 15.97 29.85 5.84
CA ILE A 48 16.02 28.88 6.94
C ILE A 48 16.41 27.49 6.42
N ALA A 49 15.84 27.05 5.30
CA ALA A 49 16.16 25.76 4.70
C ALA A 49 17.64 25.66 4.29
N LEU A 50 18.18 26.71 3.66
CA LEU A 50 19.59 26.77 3.26
C LEU A 50 20.53 26.76 4.48
N SER A 51 20.23 27.56 5.50
CA SER A 51 20.98 27.62 6.76
C SER A 51 21.06 26.24 7.44
N LYS A 52 19.93 25.54 7.52
CA LYS A 52 19.87 24.17 8.04
C LYS A 52 20.65 23.19 7.18
N PHE A 53 20.51 23.25 5.85
CA PHE A 53 21.16 22.32 4.94
C PHE A 53 22.69 22.43 5.01
N PHE A 54 23.22 23.65 5.05
CA PHE A 54 24.66 23.90 5.10
C PHE A 54 25.24 23.88 6.52
N GLY A 55 24.40 23.88 7.56
CA GLY A 55 24.84 23.87 8.96
C GLY A 55 25.47 25.20 9.40
N VAL A 56 25.03 26.31 8.80
CA VAL A 56 25.56 27.66 9.06
C VAL A 56 24.43 28.58 9.50
N SER A 57 24.70 29.52 10.41
CA SER A 57 23.67 30.47 10.86
C SER A 57 23.25 31.41 9.72
N MET A 58 21.98 31.82 9.70
CA MET A 58 21.48 32.81 8.72
C MET A 58 22.28 34.11 8.79
N ASP A 59 22.67 34.52 10.00
CA ASP A 59 23.51 35.69 10.24
C ASP A 59 24.87 35.57 9.52
N HIS A 60 25.49 34.39 9.56
CA HIS A 60 26.74 34.12 8.84
C HIS A 60 26.55 34.07 7.31
N MET A 61 25.37 33.63 6.83
CA MET A 61 25.05 33.64 5.41
C MET A 61 24.87 35.06 4.87
N VAL A 62 24.26 35.97 5.64
CA VAL A 62 23.85 37.30 5.20
C VAL A 62 24.86 38.40 5.54
N LYS A 63 25.56 38.34 6.68
CA LYS A 63 26.48 39.41 7.07
C LYS A 63 27.73 39.45 6.20
N GLU A 64 28.09 40.64 5.74
CA GLU A 64 29.42 40.91 5.21
C GLU A 64 30.44 40.77 6.33
N VAL A 65 31.50 40.00 6.10
CA VAL A 65 32.59 39.85 7.08
C VAL A 65 33.42 41.14 7.05
N SER A 66 32.96 42.17 7.77
CA SER A 66 33.82 43.25 8.24
C SER A 66 34.52 42.74 9.50
N GLY A 67 35.85 42.71 9.46
CA GLY A 67 36.73 42.03 10.41
C GLY A 67 36.30 42.05 11.88
N ASN A 68 35.90 40.88 12.37
CA ASN A 68 36.38 40.31 13.61
C ASN A 68 36.03 38.82 13.57
N GLN A 69 37.04 37.96 13.63
CA GLN A 69 36.82 36.54 13.88
C GLN A 69 36.38 36.37 15.33
N GLU A 70 35.09 36.53 15.59
CA GLU A 70 34.49 35.82 16.71
C GLU A 70 34.44 34.36 16.31
N THR A 71 35.44 33.61 16.77
CA THR A 71 35.38 32.15 16.80
C THR A 71 34.16 31.80 17.63
N VAL A 72 33.05 31.50 16.96
CA VAL A 72 31.90 30.88 17.61
C VAL A 72 32.47 29.61 18.27
N PRO A 73 32.37 29.46 19.60
CA PRO A 73 32.77 28.21 20.25
C PRO A 73 32.08 27.06 19.51
N PRO A 74 32.71 25.87 19.41
CA PRO A 74 32.09 24.71 18.78
C PRO A 74 30.66 24.64 19.30
N LEU A 75 29.69 24.78 18.40
CA LEU A 75 28.29 24.61 18.75
C LEU A 75 28.23 23.27 19.48
N ASP A 76 27.96 23.33 20.78
CA ASP A 76 27.85 22.13 21.60
C ASP A 76 26.92 21.19 20.84
N ALA A 77 27.43 20.03 20.44
CA ALA A 77 26.63 18.96 19.87
C ALA A 77 25.67 18.35 20.93
N GLY A 78 25.30 19.15 21.94
CA GLY A 78 24.27 18.89 22.92
C GLY A 78 22.93 19.35 22.35
N ASN A 79 22.15 18.39 21.89
CA ASN A 79 20.70 18.45 21.82
C ASN A 79 20.09 19.62 21.02
N PHE A 80 20.71 20.04 19.91
CA PHE A 80 19.90 20.40 18.76
C PHE A 80 19.28 19.10 18.22
N HIS A 81 18.19 18.65 18.86
CA HIS A 81 17.17 17.86 18.20
C HIS A 81 16.60 18.73 17.09
N ALA A 82 17.36 18.82 16.01
CA ALA A 82 16.90 19.31 14.75
C ALA A 82 15.82 18.31 14.35
N ASP A 83 14.57 18.67 14.64
CA ASP A 83 13.38 18.09 14.03
C ASP A 83 13.46 18.43 12.52
N VAL A 84 14.36 17.73 11.84
CA VAL A 84 14.58 17.76 10.38
C VAL A 84 13.65 16.72 9.78
N THR A 85 12.37 16.82 10.13
CA THR A 85 11.31 16.18 9.38
C THR A 85 10.64 17.29 8.61
N ALA A 86 11.08 17.55 7.37
CA ALA A 86 10.33 18.39 6.46
C ALA A 86 8.90 17.83 6.39
N LYS A 87 7.95 18.57 6.98
CA LYS A 87 6.55 18.18 7.19
C LYS A 87 5.84 18.12 5.84
N TYR A 88 6.03 17.05 5.09
CA TYR A 88 5.20 16.73 3.93
C TYR A 88 3.83 16.31 4.48
N HIS A 89 2.85 17.21 4.44
CA HIS A 89 1.47 16.98 4.87
C HIS A 89 0.51 17.75 3.97
N TYR A 90 -0.47 17.04 3.41
CA TYR A 90 -1.53 17.56 2.58
C TYR A 90 -2.87 17.06 3.09
N GLU A 91 -3.79 17.99 3.36
CA GLU A 91 -5.15 17.68 3.79
C GLU A 91 -6.15 18.44 2.92
N TYR A 92 -7.13 17.72 2.39
CA TYR A 92 -8.26 18.27 1.65
C TYR A 92 -9.56 17.65 2.11
N LYS A 93 -10.57 18.49 2.36
CA LYS A 93 -11.93 18.08 2.76
C LYS A 93 -12.95 18.75 1.86
N SER A 94 -13.88 17.96 1.33
CA SER A 94 -14.98 18.48 0.51
C SER A 94 -15.98 19.29 1.35
N LYS A 95 -16.53 20.36 0.77
CA LYS A 95 -17.59 21.18 1.40
C LYS A 95 -18.90 20.43 1.59
N ARG A 96 -19.21 19.47 0.70
CA ARG A 96 -20.41 18.63 0.79
C ARG A 96 -20.15 17.51 1.81
N THR A 97 -21.03 17.38 2.77
CA THR A 97 -21.03 16.31 3.78
C THR A 97 -22.26 15.42 3.59
N LEU A 98 -22.10 14.13 3.85
CA LEU A 98 -23.18 13.14 3.89
C LEU A 98 -23.17 12.54 5.29
N LEU A 99 -24.32 12.56 6.00
CA LEU A 99 -24.40 12.05 7.38
C LEU A 99 -23.35 12.65 8.34
N GLY A 100 -22.94 13.90 8.12
CA GLY A 100 -21.92 14.58 8.94
C GLY A 100 -20.46 14.21 8.65
N ILE A 101 -20.20 13.29 7.72
CA ILE A 101 -18.85 12.99 7.20
C ILE A 101 -18.62 13.65 5.84
N PRO A 102 -17.40 14.12 5.52
CA PRO A 102 -17.11 14.72 4.21
C PRO A 102 -17.26 13.68 3.09
N LEU A 103 -17.78 14.09 1.94
CA LEU A 103 -17.86 13.22 0.76
C LEU A 103 -16.46 12.77 0.32
N VAL A 104 -15.50 13.69 0.28
CA VAL A 104 -14.11 13.40 -0.08
C VAL A 104 -13.18 13.93 0.99
N HIS A 105 -12.30 13.09 1.49
CA HIS A 105 -11.25 13.47 2.43
C HIS A 105 -9.92 12.85 1.98
N ILE A 106 -8.97 13.71 1.62
CA ILE A 106 -7.61 13.34 1.28
C ILE A 106 -6.72 13.78 2.42
N ASN A 107 -5.98 12.88 3.04
CA ASN A 107 -5.05 13.19 4.14
C ASN A 107 -3.78 12.37 3.98
N VAL A 108 -2.77 12.96 3.34
CA VAL A 108 -1.52 12.29 2.98
C VAL A 108 -0.37 13.06 3.62
N GLY A 109 0.57 12.34 4.23
CA GLY A 109 1.74 12.98 4.78
C GLY A 109 2.74 12.00 5.36
N ARG A 110 3.92 12.47 5.73
CA ARG A 110 4.94 11.66 6.40
C ARG A 110 4.60 11.55 7.89
N GLY A 111 3.81 10.54 8.25
CA GLY A 111 3.30 10.32 9.61
C GLY A 111 1.98 9.54 9.65
N ILE A 112 1.36 9.51 10.82
CA ILE A 112 0.06 8.86 11.04
C ILE A 112 -1.06 9.87 10.76
N TYR A 113 -1.55 9.87 9.52
CA TYR A 113 -2.63 10.73 9.07
C TYR A 113 -3.85 9.90 8.70
N VAL A 114 -5.00 10.26 9.26
CA VAL A 114 -6.26 9.54 9.09
C VAL A 114 -7.21 10.35 8.21
N ALA A 115 -7.57 9.79 7.07
CA ALA A 115 -8.65 10.27 6.21
C ALA A 115 -9.96 9.58 6.60
N LYS A 116 -11.02 10.36 6.83
CA LYS A 116 -12.38 9.89 7.15
C LYS A 116 -13.38 10.52 6.20
N GLY A 117 -14.13 9.73 5.44
CA GLY A 117 -15.13 10.24 4.49
C GLY A 117 -15.85 9.15 3.71
N VAL A 118 -16.76 9.52 2.82
CA VAL A 118 -17.37 8.55 1.89
C VAL A 118 -16.33 8.03 0.91
N LEU A 119 -15.52 8.93 0.35
CA LEU A 119 -14.28 8.65 -0.38
C LEU A 119 -13.10 9.13 0.47
N ALA A 120 -12.29 8.20 0.98
CA ALA A 120 -11.14 8.48 1.83
C ALA A 120 -9.84 8.06 1.13
N ILE A 121 -8.88 8.98 1.02
CA ILE A 121 -7.56 8.72 0.42
C ILE A 121 -6.48 9.16 1.41
N GLY A 122 -5.59 8.28 1.83
CA GLY A 122 -4.55 8.63 2.79
C GLY A 122 -3.67 7.48 3.23
N ASN A 123 -2.78 7.72 4.19
CA ASN A 123 -1.99 6.63 4.78
C ASN A 123 -2.91 5.65 5.54
N ILE A 124 -3.82 6.22 6.34
CA ILE A 124 -4.91 5.50 7.01
C ILE A 124 -6.22 6.05 6.48
N ALA A 125 -6.97 5.26 5.72
CA ALA A 125 -8.23 5.65 5.13
C ALA A 125 -9.40 4.88 5.77
N VAL A 126 -10.42 5.60 6.24
CA VAL A 126 -11.64 5.02 6.82
C VAL A 126 -12.87 5.59 6.11
N GLY A 127 -13.68 4.75 5.47
CA GLY A 127 -14.79 5.27 4.68
C GLY A 127 -15.69 4.26 3.98
N GLY A 128 -16.51 4.77 3.06
CA GLY A 128 -17.29 3.91 2.15
C GLY A 128 -16.37 3.29 1.10
N LEU A 129 -15.66 4.13 0.36
CA LEU A 129 -14.59 3.80 -0.57
C LEU A 129 -13.27 4.36 0.00
N SER A 130 -12.31 3.48 0.27
CA SER A 130 -11.09 3.82 1.01
C SER A 130 -9.84 3.34 0.27
N VAL A 131 -8.86 4.24 0.10
CA VAL A 131 -7.59 3.97 -0.58
C VAL A 131 -6.44 4.40 0.34
N GLY A 132 -5.58 3.45 0.71
CA GLY A 132 -4.45 3.77 1.59
C GLY A 132 -3.51 2.62 1.90
N ILE A 133 -2.53 2.85 2.76
CA ILE A 133 -1.66 1.78 3.29
C ILE A 133 -2.50 0.89 4.21
N LEU A 134 -3.17 1.53 5.17
CA LEU A 134 -4.19 0.95 6.04
C LEU A 134 -5.56 1.46 5.59
N SER A 135 -6.45 0.55 5.22
CA SER A 135 -7.74 0.91 4.64
C SER A 135 -8.87 0.16 5.35
N LEU A 136 -9.87 0.88 5.89
CA LEU A 136 -11.05 0.30 6.51
C LEU A 136 -12.34 0.85 5.94
N GLY A 137 -13.30 -0.01 5.58
CA GLY A 137 -14.52 0.48 4.96
C GLY A 137 -15.43 -0.53 4.27
N GLY A 138 -16.24 -0.01 3.34
CA GLY A 138 -17.06 -0.84 2.46
C GLY A 138 -16.24 -1.47 1.34
N LEU A 139 -15.72 -0.62 0.45
CA LEU A 139 -14.79 -0.97 -0.62
C LEU A 139 -13.40 -0.45 -0.26
N CYS A 140 -12.43 -1.35 -0.12
CA CYS A 140 -11.10 -1.02 0.36
C CYS A 140 -10.02 -1.41 -0.65
N PHE A 141 -9.10 -0.49 -0.91
CA PHE A 141 -7.89 -0.71 -1.70
C PHE A 141 -6.68 -0.33 -0.85
N GLY A 142 -5.72 -1.23 -0.71
CA GLY A 142 -4.53 -0.90 0.07
C GLY A 142 -3.48 -1.98 0.23
N ALA A 143 -2.48 -1.73 1.06
CA ALA A 143 -1.52 -2.77 1.44
C ALA A 143 -2.12 -3.69 2.51
N LEU A 144 -2.77 -3.09 3.52
CA LEU A 144 -3.51 -3.74 4.60
C LEU A 144 -4.93 -3.20 4.57
N ALA A 145 -5.91 -4.04 4.27
CA ALA A 145 -7.29 -3.60 4.12
C ALA A 145 -8.29 -4.50 4.85
N GLY A 146 -9.31 -3.87 5.45
CA GLY A 146 -10.38 -4.53 6.18
C GLY A 146 -11.75 -3.94 5.83
N GLY A 147 -12.64 -4.72 5.23
CA GLY A 147 -13.94 -4.19 4.81
C GLY A 147 -14.96 -5.21 4.33
N MET A 148 -16.04 -4.76 3.69
CA MET A 148 -16.97 -5.69 3.05
C MET A 148 -16.35 -6.35 1.82
N ILE A 149 -15.73 -5.54 0.96
CA ILE A 149 -14.97 -5.97 -0.20
C ILE A 149 -13.58 -5.33 -0.10
N SER A 150 -12.56 -6.18 -0.12
CA SER A 150 -11.18 -5.77 0.12
C SER A 150 -10.26 -6.28 -0.98
N ILE A 151 -9.48 -5.37 -1.58
CA ILE A 151 -8.43 -5.67 -2.54
C ILE A 151 -7.12 -5.15 -1.96
N ALA A 152 -6.26 -6.05 -1.46
CA ALA A 152 -5.03 -5.65 -0.78
C ALA A 152 -3.96 -6.74 -0.71
N GLY A 153 -2.73 -6.38 -0.32
CA GLY A 153 -1.70 -7.36 0.00
C GLY A 153 -2.14 -8.31 1.12
N LEU A 154 -2.62 -7.74 2.22
CA LEU A 154 -3.34 -8.43 3.29
C LEU A 154 -4.79 -7.93 3.31
N ALA A 155 -5.71 -8.78 2.89
CA ALA A 155 -7.12 -8.47 2.70
C ALA A 155 -8.00 -9.23 3.71
N LEU A 156 -8.72 -8.50 4.55
CA LEU A 156 -9.76 -9.00 5.43
C LEU A 156 -11.12 -8.52 4.91
N GLY A 157 -11.76 -9.33 4.07
CA GLY A 157 -13.04 -9.00 3.44
C GLY A 157 -14.18 -9.80 4.05
N LEU A 158 -15.28 -9.16 4.46
CA LEU A 158 -16.45 -9.90 4.96
C LEU A 158 -17.10 -10.71 3.83
N LEU A 159 -17.33 -10.10 2.67
CA LEU A 159 -17.95 -10.74 1.51
C LEU A 159 -16.89 -11.27 0.54
N LEU A 160 -15.98 -10.38 0.12
CA LEU A 160 -14.96 -10.67 -0.89
C LEU A 160 -13.60 -10.13 -0.46
N ALA A 161 -12.60 -10.99 -0.45
CA ALA A 161 -11.21 -10.65 -0.18
C ALA A 161 -10.34 -11.11 -1.35
N ILE A 162 -9.67 -10.16 -2.00
CA ILE A 162 -8.69 -10.44 -3.06
C ILE A 162 -7.33 -9.93 -2.58
N GLY A 163 -6.34 -10.81 -2.51
CA GLY A 163 -5.03 -10.40 -2.00
C GLY A 163 -3.92 -11.43 -1.99
N GLY A 164 -2.75 -11.06 -1.47
CA GLY A 164 -1.69 -12.02 -1.22
C GLY A 164 -2.07 -12.97 -0.08
N LEU A 165 -2.47 -12.39 1.05
CA LEU A 165 -3.13 -13.07 2.15
C LEU A 165 -4.59 -12.58 2.20
N ALA A 166 -5.54 -13.47 1.96
CA ALA A 166 -6.96 -13.15 1.87
C ALA A 166 -7.76 -13.97 2.87
N ALA A 167 -8.61 -13.31 3.66
CA ALA A 167 -9.59 -13.97 4.51
C ALA A 167 -10.99 -13.37 4.32
N GLY A 168 -11.99 -14.21 4.09
CA GLY A 168 -13.38 -13.79 3.88
C GLY A 168 -14.37 -14.90 3.54
N ILE A 169 -15.62 -14.56 3.24
CA ILE A 169 -16.58 -15.56 2.71
C ILE A 169 -16.09 -16.09 1.37
N ILE A 170 -15.76 -15.18 0.45
CA ILE A 170 -15.06 -15.47 -0.80
C ILE A 170 -13.64 -14.91 -0.68
N ALA A 171 -12.63 -15.79 -0.69
CA ALA A 171 -11.23 -15.42 -0.57
C ALA A 171 -10.46 -15.88 -1.82
N ILE A 172 -9.80 -14.94 -2.50
CA ILE A 172 -8.96 -15.19 -3.67
C ILE A 172 -7.56 -14.66 -3.37
N GLY A 173 -6.55 -15.54 -3.37
CA GLY A 173 -5.20 -15.08 -3.06
C GLY A 173 -4.09 -16.11 -3.09
N GLY A 174 -2.89 -15.70 -2.68
CA GLY A 174 -1.77 -16.64 -2.50
C GLY A 174 -2.05 -17.62 -1.36
N LEU A 175 -2.37 -17.05 -0.18
CA LEU A 175 -2.94 -17.74 0.97
C LEU A 175 -4.40 -17.29 1.14
N ALA A 176 -5.35 -18.19 0.92
CA ALA A 176 -6.78 -17.89 0.98
C ALA A 176 -7.48 -18.69 2.08
N VAL A 177 -8.19 -18.01 2.98
CA VAL A 177 -8.99 -18.62 4.05
C VAL A 177 -10.44 -18.16 3.94
N GLY A 178 -11.37 -19.08 3.72
CA GLY A 178 -12.77 -18.69 3.57
C GLY A 178 -13.78 -19.80 3.44
N ILE A 179 -15.03 -19.46 3.19
CA ILE A 179 -16.03 -20.47 2.82
C ILE A 179 -15.72 -20.98 1.41
N PHE A 180 -15.50 -20.04 0.49
CA PHE A 180 -14.99 -20.28 -0.85
C PHE A 180 -13.56 -19.72 -0.92
N ALA A 181 -12.57 -20.60 -1.00
CA ALA A 181 -11.17 -20.23 -1.03
C ALA A 181 -10.53 -20.65 -2.36
N ILE A 182 -9.94 -19.69 -3.08
CA ILE A 182 -9.23 -19.91 -4.33
C ILE A 182 -7.81 -19.37 -4.17
N GLY A 183 -6.80 -20.22 -4.33
CA GLY A 183 -5.42 -19.75 -4.15
C GLY A 183 -4.31 -20.76 -4.34
N GLY A 184 -3.08 -20.35 -4.03
CA GLY A 184 -1.94 -21.28 -4.01
C GLY A 184 -2.07 -22.25 -2.84
N LEU A 185 -2.20 -21.70 -1.64
CA LEU A 185 -2.58 -22.41 -0.42
C LEU A 185 -3.98 -21.95 -0.01
N SER A 186 -4.96 -22.83 -0.11
CA SER A 186 -6.36 -22.50 0.17
C SER A 186 -6.93 -23.38 1.28
N ILE A 187 -7.65 -22.76 2.21
CA ILE A 187 -8.29 -23.41 3.35
C ILE A 187 -9.75 -22.95 3.43
N GLY A 188 -10.70 -23.88 3.36
CA GLY A 188 -12.10 -23.49 3.42
C GLY A 188 -13.15 -24.59 3.50
N MET A 189 -14.39 -24.24 3.20
CA MET A 189 -15.45 -25.23 3.02
C MET A 189 -15.38 -25.82 1.61
N PHE A 190 -15.20 -24.94 0.63
CA PHE A 190 -14.91 -25.24 -0.77
C PHE A 190 -13.57 -24.60 -1.08
N SER A 191 -12.59 -25.42 -1.46
CA SER A 191 -11.21 -24.97 -1.66
C SER A 191 -10.70 -25.38 -3.03
N LEU A 192 -10.15 -24.43 -3.77
CA LEU A 192 -9.52 -24.64 -5.05
C LEU A 192 -8.10 -24.07 -5.01
N GLY A 193 -7.10 -24.84 -5.42
CA GLY A 193 -5.73 -24.35 -5.36
C GLY A 193 -4.62 -25.35 -5.66
N GLY A 194 -3.37 -24.94 -5.43
CA GLY A 194 -2.23 -25.87 -5.51
C GLY A 194 -2.24 -26.86 -4.34
N CYS A 195 -2.37 -26.33 -3.13
CA CYS A 195 -2.61 -27.07 -1.90
C CYS A 195 -3.96 -26.63 -1.33
N ALA A 196 -4.96 -27.50 -1.45
CA ALA A 196 -6.34 -27.22 -1.09
C ALA A 196 -6.77 -28.09 0.10
N VAL A 197 -7.13 -27.44 1.21
CA VAL A 197 -7.67 -28.09 2.41
C VAL A 197 -9.11 -27.63 2.59
N ALA A 198 -10.06 -28.54 2.43
CA ALA A 198 -11.48 -28.21 2.51
C ALA A 198 -12.25 -29.14 3.44
N SER A 199 -13.27 -28.63 4.14
CA SER A 199 -14.16 -29.50 4.91
C SER A 199 -15.16 -30.26 4.01
N ARG A 200 -15.51 -29.71 2.84
CA ARG A 200 -16.42 -30.35 1.88
C ARG A 200 -15.66 -30.77 0.62
N ILE A 201 -15.40 -29.82 -0.28
CA ILE A 201 -14.84 -30.11 -1.61
C ILE A 201 -13.47 -29.43 -1.73
N ALA A 202 -12.43 -30.22 -1.96
CA ALA A 202 -11.07 -29.75 -2.22
C ALA A 202 -10.64 -30.14 -3.63
N ILE A 203 -10.16 -29.18 -4.42
CA ILE A 203 -9.70 -29.38 -5.80
C ILE A 203 -8.31 -28.77 -5.92
N GLY A 204 -7.31 -29.56 -6.33
CA GLY A 204 -5.95 -29.05 -6.46
C GLY A 204 -4.90 -30.10 -6.75
N GLY A 205 -3.62 -29.71 -6.79
CA GLY A 205 -2.52 -30.69 -6.89
C GLY A 205 -2.46 -31.58 -5.64
N TYR A 206 -2.46 -30.97 -4.46
CA TYR A 206 -2.74 -31.64 -3.19
C TYR A 206 -4.14 -31.25 -2.71
N ALA A 207 -5.04 -32.21 -2.60
CA ALA A 207 -6.42 -32.00 -2.17
C ALA A 207 -6.72 -32.83 -0.92
N SER A 208 -7.17 -32.17 0.15
CA SER A 208 -7.64 -32.84 1.37
C SER A 208 -9.02 -32.33 1.75
N GLY A 209 -10.01 -33.21 1.78
CA GLY A 209 -11.38 -32.87 2.17
C GLY A 209 -12.33 -34.04 2.09
N HIS A 210 -13.63 -33.82 2.30
CA HIS A 210 -14.60 -34.92 2.22
C HIS A 210 -14.66 -35.51 0.79
N ILE A 211 -14.75 -34.63 -0.20
CA ILE A 211 -14.51 -34.90 -1.61
C ILE A 211 -13.19 -34.23 -1.98
N ALA A 212 -12.20 -35.03 -2.38
CA ALA A 212 -10.88 -34.54 -2.77
C ALA A 212 -10.58 -34.92 -4.22
N ILE A 213 -10.22 -33.94 -5.04
CA ILE A 213 -9.93 -34.12 -6.47
C ILE A 213 -8.55 -33.54 -6.76
N GLY A 214 -7.62 -34.36 -7.23
CA GLY A 214 -6.24 -33.93 -7.45
C GLY A 214 -5.24 -35.04 -7.74
N ASP A 215 -3.98 -34.65 -7.98
CA ASP A 215 -2.86 -35.58 -8.15
C ASP A 215 -2.63 -36.40 -6.86
N VAL A 216 -2.75 -35.73 -5.71
CA VAL A 216 -2.70 -36.34 -4.37
C VAL A 216 -3.97 -35.97 -3.63
N ALA A 217 -4.92 -36.90 -3.56
CA ALA A 217 -6.22 -36.71 -2.93
C ALA A 217 -6.36 -37.51 -1.61
N LYS A 218 -6.82 -36.86 -0.55
CA LYS A 218 -7.16 -37.49 0.75
C LYS A 218 -8.57 -37.10 1.19
N GLY A 219 -9.48 -38.06 1.22
CA GLY A 219 -10.87 -37.82 1.58
C GLY A 219 -11.71 -39.08 1.72
N ALA A 220 -12.99 -38.92 2.05
CA ALA A 220 -13.96 -40.02 2.02
C ALA A 220 -14.23 -40.47 0.57
N TYR A 221 -14.25 -39.50 -0.34
CA TYR A 221 -14.32 -39.71 -1.78
C TYR A 221 -13.13 -39.03 -2.45
N THR A 222 -12.34 -39.80 -3.19
CA THR A 222 -11.13 -39.31 -3.86
C THR A 222 -11.20 -39.56 -5.34
N ILE A 223 -10.94 -38.54 -6.14
CA ILE A 223 -10.79 -38.66 -7.59
C ILE A 223 -9.35 -38.27 -7.91
N LEU A 224 -8.56 -39.24 -8.35
CA LEU A 224 -7.19 -39.01 -8.78
C LEU A 224 -7.20 -38.56 -10.24
N VAL A 225 -6.54 -37.45 -10.51
CA VAL A 225 -6.38 -36.92 -11.86
C VAL A 225 -5.08 -37.49 -12.42
N GLU A 226 -5.17 -38.52 -13.26
CA GLU A 226 -4.01 -39.13 -13.91
C GLU A 226 -3.67 -38.35 -15.20
N GLN A 227 -2.38 -38.07 -15.42
CA GLN A 227 -1.89 -37.04 -16.35
C GLN A 227 -2.31 -37.17 -17.83
N ASP A 228 -2.87 -38.31 -18.26
CA ASP A 228 -2.96 -38.60 -19.69
C ASP A 228 -4.31 -38.36 -20.37
N HIS A 229 -5.49 -38.36 -19.75
CA HIS A 229 -6.76 -38.07 -20.46
C HIS A 229 -7.82 -37.42 -19.53
N PHE A 230 -7.86 -36.07 -19.48
CA PHE A 230 -9.03 -35.32 -19.00
C PHE A 230 -10.20 -35.56 -19.97
N SER A 231 -11.03 -36.54 -19.67
CA SER A 231 -12.20 -36.89 -20.48
C SER A 231 -13.46 -36.35 -19.82
N SER A 232 -14.45 -36.01 -20.64
CA SER A 232 -15.82 -35.64 -20.23
C SER A 232 -16.48 -36.65 -19.26
N ILE A 233 -15.92 -37.85 -19.14
CA ILE A 233 -16.29 -38.91 -18.20
C ILE A 233 -16.04 -38.48 -16.74
N GLN A 234 -14.95 -37.76 -16.45
CA GLN A 234 -14.66 -37.27 -15.09
C GLN A 234 -15.62 -36.16 -14.66
N ALA A 235 -16.01 -35.26 -15.58
CA ALA A 235 -16.97 -34.20 -15.28
C ALA A 235 -18.35 -34.76 -14.90
N GLU A 236 -18.82 -35.81 -15.59
CA GLU A 236 -20.07 -36.49 -15.23
C GLU A 236 -19.96 -37.27 -13.91
N GLN A 237 -18.80 -37.90 -13.62
CA GLN A 237 -18.57 -38.53 -12.32
C GLN A 237 -18.59 -37.52 -11.16
N VAL A 238 -17.93 -36.37 -11.33
CA VAL A 238 -17.94 -35.27 -10.36
C VAL A 238 -19.36 -34.73 -10.17
N ARG A 239 -20.10 -34.51 -11.27
CA ARG A 239 -21.50 -34.08 -11.23
C ARG A 239 -22.39 -35.06 -10.47
N GLY A 240 -22.24 -36.37 -10.73
CA GLY A 240 -22.97 -37.43 -10.03
C GLY A 240 -22.70 -37.43 -8.53
N LEU A 241 -21.43 -37.38 -8.13
CA LEU A 241 -21.01 -37.37 -6.73
C LEU A 241 -21.50 -36.12 -5.98
N ILE A 242 -21.39 -34.94 -6.58
CA ILE A 242 -21.87 -33.70 -5.96
C ILE A 242 -23.39 -33.73 -5.77
N ASN A 243 -24.14 -34.20 -6.76
CA ASN A 243 -25.60 -34.30 -6.66
C ASN A 243 -26.06 -35.34 -5.63
N GLN A 244 -25.29 -36.42 -5.45
CA GLN A 244 -25.56 -37.46 -4.46
C GLN A 244 -25.28 -37.00 -3.02
N GLU A 245 -24.10 -36.42 -2.77
CA GLU A 245 -23.66 -36.03 -1.42
C GLU A 245 -24.18 -34.64 -0.99
N TYR A 246 -24.36 -33.72 -1.93
CA TYR A 246 -24.80 -32.35 -1.66
C TYR A 246 -26.02 -31.95 -2.50
N PRO A 247 -27.19 -32.61 -2.34
CA PRO A 247 -28.40 -32.34 -3.14
C PRO A 247 -29.00 -30.93 -2.95
N ARG A 248 -28.59 -30.22 -1.88
CA ARG A 248 -28.99 -28.84 -1.60
C ARG A 248 -27.91 -27.81 -1.94
N LEU A 249 -26.84 -28.21 -2.63
CA LEU A 249 -25.79 -27.27 -3.05
C LEU A 249 -26.38 -26.24 -4.00
N TRP A 250 -25.94 -24.98 -3.86
CA TRP A 250 -26.41 -23.91 -4.72
C TRP A 250 -25.97 -24.17 -6.17
N LYS A 251 -26.93 -24.25 -7.11
CA LYS A 251 -26.67 -24.65 -8.51
C LYS A 251 -25.48 -23.91 -9.18
N PRO A 252 -25.33 -22.58 -9.04
CA PRO A 252 -24.19 -21.88 -9.64
C PRO A 252 -22.83 -22.32 -9.10
N VAL A 253 -22.77 -22.77 -7.83
CA VAL A 253 -21.56 -23.31 -7.23
C VAL A 253 -21.26 -24.70 -7.79
N ALA A 254 -22.28 -25.55 -7.92
CA ALA A 254 -22.12 -26.88 -8.50
C ALA A 254 -21.67 -26.78 -9.97
N GLU A 255 -22.34 -25.94 -10.77
CA GLU A 255 -21.98 -25.67 -12.17
C GLU A 255 -20.59 -25.04 -12.29
N GLY A 256 -20.25 -24.08 -11.41
CA GLY A 256 -18.91 -23.48 -11.39
C GLY A 256 -17.81 -24.49 -11.07
N ILE A 257 -18.07 -25.44 -10.18
CA ILE A 257 -17.15 -26.57 -9.90
C ILE A 257 -17.03 -27.46 -11.13
N ILE A 258 -18.14 -27.82 -11.78
CA ILE A 258 -18.14 -28.69 -12.97
C ILE A 258 -17.42 -28.01 -14.14
N ALA A 259 -17.61 -26.71 -14.33
CA ALA A 259 -16.98 -25.92 -15.40
C ALA A 259 -15.46 -25.82 -15.27
N ILE A 260 -14.88 -26.16 -14.11
CA ILE A 260 -13.41 -26.30 -13.97
C ILE A 260 -12.90 -27.58 -14.67
N PHE A 261 -13.79 -28.55 -14.91
CA PHE A 261 -13.48 -29.85 -15.48
C PHE A 261 -14.04 -30.06 -16.91
N GLU A 262 -14.77 -29.08 -17.46
CA GLU A 262 -15.21 -29.03 -18.87
C GLU A 262 -14.22 -28.25 -19.73
#